data_AF-A0A068YB36-F1
#
_entry.id   AF-A0A068YB36-F1
#
_cell.length_a   1.000
_cell.length_b   1.000
_cell.length_c   1.000
_cell.angle_alpha   90.00
_cell.angle_beta   90.00
_cell.angle_gamma   90.00
#
_symmetry.space_group_name_H-M   'P 1'
#
loop_
_entity.id
_entity.type
_entity.pdbx_description
1 polymer ?
#
loop_
_entity_poly.entity_id
_entity_poly.type
_entity_poly.pdbx_seq_one_letter_code
_entity_poly.pdbx_strand_id
1 'polypeptide(L)'
;MNLDLLESRIYELERLILGASAMPLQTSSNQTVSDLIADAQKQLSLAEKYPKIKEILERSSELRKYMDPNFLDDQTVANAAKIRIILSLEAEMLQTARALEALQSLKSVLNHPAYSDLSSLKAKFATIQQKHVEQEVQASDFIDESSQLLETYANTTRDMSKLLVAWQKKVAAK
;
A
#
# COMPACT_ATOMS: atom_id res chain seq x y z
N MET A 1 13.16 11.57 -2.93
CA MET A 1 14.22 11.90 -1.95
C MET A 1 14.79 13.23 -2.42
N ASN A 2 14.30 14.34 -1.85
CA ASN A 2 14.50 15.67 -2.43
C ASN A 2 15.95 16.13 -2.20
N LEU A 3 16.70 16.33 -3.28
CA LEU A 3 18.07 16.87 -3.23
C LEU A 3 18.11 18.18 -2.43
N ASP A 4 17.09 19.01 -2.57
CA ASP A 4 16.97 20.30 -1.88
C ASP A 4 17.00 20.18 -0.35
N LEU A 5 16.43 19.09 0.20
CA LEU A 5 16.45 18.85 1.65
C LEU A 5 17.85 18.44 2.13
N LEU A 6 18.58 17.69 1.30
CA LEU A 6 19.95 17.29 1.62
C LEU A 6 20.89 18.49 1.54
N GLU A 7 20.72 19.34 0.53
CA GLU A 7 21.49 20.57 0.34
C GLU A 7 21.28 21.56 1.49
N SER A 8 20.02 21.79 1.90
CA SER A 8 19.72 22.63 3.07
C SER A 8 20.37 22.10 4.35
N ARG A 9 20.39 20.77 4.53
CA ARG A 9 21.00 20.15 5.71
C ARG A 9 22.52 20.24 5.71
N ILE A 10 23.15 20.07 4.54
CA ILE A 10 24.59 20.26 4.38
C ILE A 10 24.97 21.71 4.69
N TYR A 11 24.21 22.67 4.16
CA TYR A 11 24.42 24.09 4.43
C TYR A 11 24.33 24.43 5.93
N GLU A 12 23.37 23.86 6.65
CA GLU A 12 23.29 24.04 8.11
C GLU A 12 24.48 23.43 8.86
N LEU A 13 24.94 22.24 8.45
CA LEU A 13 26.10 21.59 9.04
C LEU A 13 27.39 22.37 8.79
N GLU A 14 27.56 22.89 7.58
CA GLU A 14 28.69 23.76 7.24
C GLU A 14 28.67 25.03 8.07
N ARG A 15 27.50 25.67 8.21
CA ARG A 15 27.32 26.85 9.06
C ARG A 15 27.63 26.57 10.54
N LEU A 16 27.27 25.40 11.06
CA LEU A 16 27.54 25.02 12.46
C LEU A 16 29.02 24.75 12.72
N ILE A 17 29.73 24.15 11.75
CA ILE A 17 31.14 23.75 11.91
C ILE A 17 32.09 24.91 11.58
N LEU A 18 31.84 25.65 10.51
CA LEU A 18 32.71 26.71 10.01
C LEU A 18 32.29 28.11 10.50
N GLY A 19 31.09 28.23 11.08
CA GLY A 19 30.51 29.50 11.50
C GLY A 19 29.88 30.29 10.34
N ALA A 20 29.14 31.36 10.68
CA ALA A 20 28.39 32.16 9.71
C ALA A 20 29.25 33.11 8.84
N SER A 21 30.57 33.09 8.99
CA SER A 21 31.48 33.96 8.24
C SER A 21 32.41 33.10 7.41
N ALA A 22 32.27 33.20 6.09
CA ALA A 22 33.26 32.74 5.12
C ALA A 22 34.54 33.58 5.26
N MET A 23 35.25 33.43 6.37
CA MET A 23 36.61 33.94 6.50
C MET A 23 37.53 32.98 5.76
N PRO A 24 38.40 33.47 4.86
CA PRO A 24 39.38 32.62 4.20
C PRO A 24 40.23 31.95 5.28
N LEU A 25 40.34 30.61 5.20
CA LEU A 25 41.08 29.78 6.15
C LEU A 25 42.46 30.39 6.41
N GLN A 26 42.58 31.10 7.53
CA GLN A 26 43.88 31.48 8.05
C GLN A 26 44.49 30.20 8.57
N THR A 27 45.52 29.75 7.85
CA THR A 27 46.36 28.62 8.17
C THR A 27 46.74 28.62 9.65
N SER A 28 46.33 27.56 10.36
CA SER A 28 47.07 26.85 11.41
C SER A 28 46.18 26.43 12.59
N SER A 29 45.39 25.39 12.36
CA SER A 29 45.31 24.31 13.34
C SER A 29 44.99 23.02 12.59
N ASN A 30 45.96 22.10 12.52
CA ASN A 30 45.74 20.73 12.01
C ASN A 30 44.93 19.88 13.01
N GLN A 31 44.23 20.50 13.95
CA GLN A 31 43.42 19.81 14.93
C GLN A 31 42.08 19.49 14.30
N THR A 32 41.85 18.21 14.08
CA THR A 32 40.56 17.71 13.64
C THR A 32 39.52 18.04 14.72
N VAL A 33 38.25 18.20 14.36
CA VAL A 33 37.15 18.32 15.35
C VAL A 33 37.22 17.17 16.37
N SER A 34 37.63 15.98 15.93
CA SER A 34 37.90 14.82 16.79
C SER A 34 39.01 15.07 17.82
N ASP A 35 40.06 15.80 17.47
CA ASP A 35 41.17 16.11 18.37
C ASP A 35 40.74 17.14 19.42
N LEU A 36 39.94 18.13 19.02
CA LEU A 36 39.34 19.10 19.93
C LEU A 36 38.35 18.46 20.90
N ILE A 37 37.53 17.51 20.41
CA ILE A 37 36.62 16.73 21.27
C ILE A 37 37.43 15.86 22.23
N ALA A 38 38.49 15.20 21.76
CA ALA A 38 39.35 14.38 22.61
C ALA A 38 40.07 15.21 23.67
N ASP A 39 40.51 16.43 23.35
CA ASP A 39 41.11 17.35 24.32
C ASP A 39 40.09 17.88 25.33
N ALA A 40 38.90 18.30 24.86
CA ALA A 40 37.80 18.70 25.73
C ALA A 40 37.37 17.56 26.67
N GLN A 41 37.35 16.33 26.19
CA GLN A 41 37.05 15.14 27.01
C GLN A 41 38.15 14.87 28.04
N LYS A 42 39.43 15.02 27.69
CA LYS A 42 40.55 14.93 28.66
C LYS A 42 40.43 16.02 29.74
N GLN A 43 40.13 17.25 29.35
CA GLN A 43 39.92 18.37 30.28
C GLN A 43 38.70 18.12 31.18
N LEU A 44 37.62 17.55 30.64
CA LEU A 44 36.44 17.15 31.41
C LEU A 44 36.78 16.07 32.44
N SER A 45 37.48 15.00 32.04
CA SER A 45 37.89 13.93 32.95
C SER A 45 38.89 14.40 34.03
N LEU A 46 39.68 15.44 33.75
CA LEU A 46 40.53 16.09 34.76
C LEU A 46 39.71 16.96 35.72
N ALA A 47 38.73 17.68 35.20
CA ALA A 47 37.83 18.54 35.97
C ALA A 47 36.89 17.73 36.89
N GLU A 48 36.42 16.56 36.46
CA GLU A 48 35.58 15.65 37.24
C GLU A 48 36.28 15.07 38.49
N LYS A 49 37.62 15.13 38.56
CA LYS A 49 38.37 14.77 39.77
C LYS A 49 38.11 15.73 40.93
N TYR A 50 37.63 16.95 40.64
CA TYR A 50 37.23 17.93 41.63
C TYR A 50 35.73 17.78 41.96
N PRO A 51 35.37 17.44 43.21
CA PRO A 51 34.00 17.05 43.55
C PRO A 51 32.96 18.16 43.31
N LYS A 52 33.33 19.44 43.52
CA LYS A 52 32.44 20.59 43.26
C LYS A 52 32.18 20.81 41.76
N ILE A 53 33.17 20.55 40.91
CA ILE A 53 33.01 20.72 39.46
C ILE A 53 32.15 19.58 38.91
N LYS A 54 32.35 18.37 39.42
CA LYS A 54 31.49 17.23 39.13
C LYS A 54 30.02 17.49 39.50
N GLU A 55 29.76 18.02 40.69
CA GLU A 55 28.40 18.39 41.13
C GLU A 55 27.76 19.45 40.21
N ILE A 56 28.53 20.45 39.75
CA ILE A 56 28.05 21.48 38.83
C ILE A 56 27.78 20.91 37.44
N LEU A 57 28.63 20.01 36.93
CA LEU A 57 28.43 19.32 35.66
C LEU A 57 27.17 18.45 35.67
N GLU A 58 26.96 17.70 36.74
CA GLU A 58 25.75 16.91 36.98
C GLU A 58 24.51 17.83 37.02
N ARG A 59 24.55 18.94 37.77
CA ARG A 59 23.47 19.95 37.75
C ARG A 59 23.25 20.58 36.38
N SER A 60 24.29 20.77 35.56
CA SER A 60 24.12 21.30 34.20
C SER A 60 23.37 20.33 33.30
N SER A 61 23.58 19.02 33.51
CA SER A 61 22.86 17.97 32.79
C SER A 61 21.39 17.91 33.21
N GLU A 62 21.10 18.18 34.48
CA GLU A 62 19.73 18.33 34.99
C GLU A 62 19.09 19.61 34.46
N LEU A 63 19.80 20.73 34.46
CA LEU A 63 19.32 22.00 33.93
C LEU A 63 18.98 21.90 32.44
N ARG A 64 19.76 21.14 31.67
CA ARG A 64 19.47 20.83 30.27
C ARG A 64 18.13 20.11 30.10
N LYS A 65 17.72 19.27 31.05
CA LYS A 65 16.40 18.62 31.03
C LYS A 65 15.29 19.64 31.28
N TYR A 66 15.46 20.54 32.24
CA TYR A 66 14.49 21.61 32.51
C TYR A 66 14.40 22.68 31.42
N MET A 67 15.43 22.78 30.57
CA MET A 67 15.47 23.68 29.41
C MET A 67 14.81 23.07 28.16
N ASP A 68 14.50 21.78 28.16
CA ASP A 68 13.75 21.16 27.07
C ASP A 68 12.28 21.62 27.15
N PRO A 69 11.75 22.29 26.10
CA PRO A 69 10.36 22.76 26.07
C PRO A 69 9.35 21.65 26.36
N ASN A 70 9.68 20.41 26.00
CA ASN A 70 8.78 19.26 26.16
C ASN A 70 8.88 18.60 27.55
N PHE A 71 9.85 18.97 28.40
CA PHE A 71 10.06 18.33 29.70
C PHE A 71 8.93 18.61 30.69
N LEU A 72 8.32 19.79 30.60
CA LEU A 72 7.19 20.16 31.45
C LEU A 72 5.86 19.69 30.83
N ASP A 73 5.72 19.72 29.51
CA ASP A 73 4.45 19.43 28.84
C ASP A 73 3.89 18.02 29.13
N ASP A 74 4.73 17.02 29.36
CA ASP A 74 4.28 15.66 29.72
C ASP A 74 3.63 15.56 31.11
N GLN A 75 3.97 16.45 32.05
CA GLN A 75 3.40 16.46 33.41
C GLN A 75 2.48 17.65 33.70
N THR A 76 2.58 18.75 32.96
CA THR A 76 1.91 20.02 33.30
C THR A 76 0.62 20.29 32.55
N VAL A 77 0.10 19.38 31.74
CA VAL A 77 -1.30 19.52 31.28
C VAL A 77 -2.18 19.35 32.52
N ALA A 78 -2.55 20.49 33.13
CA ALA A 78 -3.41 20.54 34.29
C ALA A 78 -4.66 19.69 34.02
N ASN A 79 -5.16 18.98 35.04
CA ASN A 79 -6.33 18.10 34.86
C ASN A 79 -7.53 18.83 34.22
N ALA A 80 -7.68 20.13 34.48
CA ALA A 80 -8.68 20.98 33.82
C ALA A 80 -8.46 21.12 32.29
N ALA A 81 -7.21 21.21 31.83
CA ALA A 81 -6.87 21.23 30.41
C ALA A 81 -7.10 19.85 29.75
N LYS A 82 -6.76 18.75 30.43
CA LYS A 82 -7.08 17.39 29.95
C LYS A 82 -8.58 17.20 29.77
N ILE A 83 -9.39 17.63 30.73
CA ILE A 83 -10.86 17.56 30.64
C ILE A 83 -11.37 18.38 29.45
N ARG A 84 -10.87 19.60 29.25
CA ARG A 84 -11.24 20.43 28.10
C ARG A 84 -10.88 19.78 26.77
N ILE A 85 -9.69 19.18 26.67
CA ILE A 85 -9.24 18.47 25.48
C ILE A 85 -10.17 17.29 25.19
N ILE A 86 -10.47 16.46 26.19
CA ILE A 86 -11.37 15.31 26.05
C ILE A 86 -12.76 15.75 25.60
N LEU A 87 -13.33 16.79 26.22
CA LEU A 87 -14.64 17.33 25.82
C LEU A 87 -14.61 17.92 24.41
N SER A 88 -13.52 18.59 24.02
CA SER A 88 -13.39 19.13 22.66
C SER A 88 -13.28 18.04 21.58
N LEU A 89 -12.74 16.87 21.94
CA LEU A 89 -12.56 15.72 21.04
C LEU A 89 -13.68 14.68 21.16
N GLU A 90 -14.67 14.89 22.03
CA GLU A 90 -15.72 13.91 22.33
C GLU A 90 -16.47 13.45 21.07
N ALA A 91 -16.82 14.38 20.19
CA ALA A 91 -17.53 14.08 18.95
C ALA A 91 -16.69 13.19 18.01
N GLU A 92 -15.39 13.48 17.87
CA GLU A 92 -14.46 12.68 17.07
C GLU A 92 -14.22 11.30 17.69
N MET A 93 -14.08 11.21 19.01
CA MET A 93 -13.95 9.95 19.74
C MET A 93 -15.21 9.07 19.57
N LEU A 94 -16.40 9.66 19.63
CA LEU A 94 -17.65 8.93 19.41
C LEU A 94 -17.79 8.48 17.95
N GLN A 95 -17.40 9.33 16.99
CA GLN A 95 -17.45 8.97 15.59
C GLN A 95 -16.47 7.84 15.25
N THR A 96 -15.25 7.90 15.78
CA THR A 96 -14.24 6.84 15.61
C THR A 96 -14.66 5.55 16.31
N ALA A 97 -15.25 5.61 17.50
CA ALA A 97 -15.80 4.44 18.19
C ALA A 97 -16.91 3.77 17.39
N ARG A 98 -17.88 4.54 16.85
CA ARG A 98 -18.94 4.00 15.98
C ARG A 98 -18.37 3.39 14.70
N ALA A 99 -17.38 4.04 14.09
CA ALA A 99 -16.72 3.50 12.90
C ALA A 99 -15.99 2.18 13.22
N LEU A 100 -15.38 2.07 14.40
CA LEU A 100 -14.72 0.85 14.87
C LEU A 100 -15.72 -0.29 15.12
N GLU A 101 -16.85 0.01 15.77
CA GLU A 101 -17.95 -0.96 15.97
C GLU A 101 -18.52 -1.44 14.63
N ALA A 102 -18.75 -0.51 13.68
CA ALA A 102 -19.18 -0.86 12.34
C ALA A 102 -18.17 -1.77 11.63
N LEU A 103 -16.87 -1.48 11.74
CA LEU A 103 -15.81 -2.31 11.17
C LEU A 103 -15.75 -3.69 11.85
N GLN A 104 -15.92 -3.75 13.17
CA GLN A 104 -15.97 -5.00 13.91
C GLN A 104 -17.17 -5.88 13.50
N SER A 105 -18.33 -5.27 13.24
CA SER A 105 -19.48 -6.00 12.69
C SER A 105 -19.17 -6.58 11.30
N LEU A 106 -18.46 -5.81 10.46
CA LEU A 106 -18.14 -6.19 9.08
C LEU A 106 -17.00 -7.22 9.00
N LYS A 107 -16.18 -7.35 10.05
CA LYS A 107 -15.10 -8.35 10.16
C LYS A 107 -15.60 -9.78 9.92
N SER A 108 -16.82 -10.08 10.35
CA SER A 108 -17.45 -11.40 10.16
C SER A 108 -17.73 -11.71 8.68
N VAL A 109 -18.12 -10.69 7.90
CA VAL A 109 -18.42 -10.80 6.47
C VAL A 109 -17.13 -10.85 5.65
N LEU A 110 -16.16 -10.00 5.97
CA LEU A 110 -14.87 -9.94 5.26
C LEU A 110 -14.06 -11.23 5.40
N ASN A 111 -14.10 -11.87 6.57
CA ASN A 111 -13.38 -13.12 6.83
C ASN A 111 -14.23 -14.37 6.56
N HIS A 112 -15.35 -14.23 5.84
CA HIS A 112 -16.18 -15.38 5.53
C HIS A 112 -15.39 -16.37 4.64
N PRO A 113 -15.36 -17.68 4.96
CA PRO A 113 -14.56 -18.68 4.24
C PRO A 113 -14.97 -18.83 2.76
N ALA A 114 -16.14 -18.33 2.37
CA ALA A 114 -16.53 -18.26 0.96
C ALA A 114 -15.58 -17.36 0.11
N TYR A 115 -14.94 -16.36 0.73
CA TYR A 115 -14.02 -15.45 0.03
C TYR A 115 -12.57 -15.94 0.03
N SER A 116 -12.18 -16.89 0.89
CA SER A 116 -10.82 -17.45 0.88
C SER A 116 -10.55 -18.26 -0.39
N ASP A 117 -11.58 -18.92 -0.91
CA ASP A 117 -11.47 -19.83 -2.04
C ASP A 117 -11.68 -19.14 -3.40
N LEU A 118 -11.80 -17.81 -3.41
CA LEU A 118 -12.11 -17.01 -4.61
C LEU A 118 -11.11 -17.26 -5.76
N SER A 119 -9.83 -17.44 -5.45
CA SER A 119 -8.80 -17.77 -6.44
C SER A 119 -9.06 -19.13 -7.10
N SER A 120 -9.41 -20.14 -6.30
CA SER A 120 -9.75 -21.47 -6.80
C SER A 120 -11.06 -21.45 -7.60
N LEU A 121 -12.05 -20.67 -7.17
CA LEU A 121 -13.32 -20.51 -7.84
C LEU A 121 -13.15 -19.79 -9.18
N LYS A 122 -12.29 -18.77 -9.24
CA LYS A 122 -11.92 -18.08 -10.48
C LYS A 122 -11.25 -19.01 -11.48
N ALA A 123 -10.35 -19.89 -11.02
CA ALA A 123 -9.73 -20.89 -11.88
C ALA A 123 -10.77 -21.89 -12.44
N LYS A 124 -11.65 -22.42 -11.57
CA LYS A 124 -12.75 -23.31 -12.00
C LYS A 124 -13.69 -22.61 -12.99
N PHE A 125 -14.04 -21.35 -12.74
CA PHE A 125 -14.88 -20.57 -13.63
C PHE A 125 -14.22 -20.33 -14.98
N ALA A 126 -12.91 -20.05 -15.02
CA ALA A 126 -12.16 -19.93 -16.27
C ALA A 126 -12.18 -21.25 -17.08
N THR A 127 -12.01 -22.40 -16.41
CA THR A 127 -12.14 -23.72 -17.07
C THR A 127 -13.55 -23.95 -17.62
N ILE A 128 -14.59 -23.56 -16.88
CA ILE A 128 -15.99 -23.67 -17.34
C ILE A 128 -16.23 -22.76 -18.54
N GLN A 129 -15.74 -21.51 -18.49
CA GLN A 129 -15.87 -20.56 -19.59
C GLN A 129 -15.22 -21.09 -20.86
N GLN A 130 -14.02 -21.67 -20.74
CA GLN A 130 -13.35 -22.28 -21.89
C GLN A 130 -14.19 -23.42 -22.48
N LYS A 131 -14.70 -24.33 -21.63
CA LYS A 131 -15.58 -25.42 -22.09
C LYS A 131 -16.87 -24.91 -22.73
N HIS A 132 -17.43 -23.82 -22.24
CA HIS A 132 -18.63 -23.22 -22.82
C HIS A 132 -18.37 -22.71 -24.23
N VAL A 133 -17.23 -22.03 -24.45
CA VAL A 133 -16.84 -21.58 -25.80
C VAL A 133 -16.62 -22.77 -26.73
N GLU A 134 -15.97 -23.84 -26.26
CA GLU A 134 -15.79 -25.06 -27.05
C GLU A 134 -17.13 -25.72 -27.41
N GLN A 135 -18.08 -25.77 -26.47
CA GLN A 135 -19.42 -26.31 -26.70
C GLN A 135 -20.25 -25.46 -27.66
N GLU A 136 -20.11 -24.13 -27.61
CA GLU A 136 -20.81 -23.22 -28.52
C GLU A 136 -20.35 -23.42 -29.97
N VAL A 137 -19.04 -23.57 -30.18
CA VAL A 137 -18.49 -23.90 -31.51
C VAL A 137 -18.97 -25.27 -31.98
N GLN A 138 -18.89 -26.30 -31.13
CA GLN A 138 -19.37 -27.64 -31.48
C GLN A 138 -20.86 -27.69 -31.80
N ALA A 139 -21.67 -26.93 -31.06
CA ALA A 139 -23.10 -26.84 -31.32
C ALA A 139 -23.38 -26.16 -32.66
N SER A 140 -22.64 -25.10 -33.00
CA SER A 140 -22.75 -24.43 -34.30
C SER A 140 -22.39 -25.39 -35.44
N ASP A 141 -21.23 -26.05 -35.35
CA ASP A 141 -20.76 -27.00 -36.36
C ASP A 141 -21.77 -28.16 -36.56
N PHE A 142 -22.33 -28.68 -35.46
CA PHE A 142 -23.33 -29.73 -35.51
C PHE A 142 -24.65 -29.27 -36.15
N ILE A 143 -25.08 -28.03 -35.87
CA ILE A 143 -26.27 -27.44 -36.49
C ILE A 143 -26.06 -27.26 -38.00
N ASP A 144 -24.88 -26.82 -38.42
CA ASP A 144 -24.53 -26.63 -39.82
C ASP A 144 -24.49 -27.97 -40.58
N GLU A 145 -23.84 -28.99 -40.01
CA GLU A 145 -23.81 -30.34 -40.58
C GLU A 145 -25.21 -30.95 -40.68
N SER A 146 -26.03 -30.81 -39.63
CA SER A 146 -27.40 -31.30 -39.62
C SER A 146 -28.27 -30.59 -40.67
N SER A 147 -28.09 -29.28 -40.82
CA SER A 147 -28.81 -28.48 -41.83
C SER A 147 -28.42 -28.90 -43.24
N GLN A 148 -27.13 -29.11 -43.49
CA GLN A 148 -26.64 -29.60 -44.78
C GLN A 148 -27.17 -31.00 -45.10
N LEU A 149 -27.19 -31.91 -44.11
CA LEU A 149 -27.76 -33.24 -44.27
C LEU A 149 -29.26 -33.17 -44.57
N LEU A 150 -30.00 -32.29 -43.90
CA LEU A 150 -31.42 -32.09 -44.15
C LEU A 150 -31.67 -31.57 -45.57
N GLU A 151 -30.83 -30.64 -46.05
CA GLU A 151 -30.91 -30.09 -47.40
C GLU A 151 -30.62 -31.15 -48.47
N THR A 152 -29.59 -31.96 -48.28
CA THR A 152 -29.27 -33.08 -49.21
C THR A 152 -30.39 -34.12 -49.25
N TYR A 153 -30.99 -34.44 -48.10
CA TYR A 153 -32.15 -35.33 -48.03
C TYR A 153 -33.37 -34.73 -48.75
N ALA A 154 -33.68 -33.45 -48.52
CA ALA A 154 -34.79 -32.76 -49.17
C ALA A 154 -34.61 -32.71 -50.70
N ASN A 155 -33.39 -32.42 -51.18
CA ASN A 155 -33.05 -32.41 -52.60
C ASN A 155 -33.20 -33.81 -53.23
N THR A 156 -32.65 -34.84 -52.59
CA THR A 156 -32.76 -36.23 -53.06
C THR A 156 -34.22 -36.68 -53.14
N THR A 157 -35.02 -36.36 -52.12
CA THR A 157 -36.45 -36.69 -52.10
C THR A 157 -37.23 -35.97 -53.20
N ARG A 158 -36.92 -34.69 -53.43
CA ARG A 158 -37.51 -33.89 -54.52
C ARG A 158 -37.16 -34.47 -55.89
N ASP A 159 -35.91 -34.88 -56.11
CA ASP A 159 -35.49 -35.46 -57.39
C ASP A 159 -36.07 -36.86 -57.61
N MET A 160 -36.16 -37.68 -56.55
CA MET A 160 -36.87 -38.96 -56.60
C MET A 160 -38.35 -38.76 -56.94
N SER A 161 -39.01 -37.78 -56.33
CA SER A 161 -40.41 -37.43 -56.62
C SER A 161 -40.60 -37.01 -58.09
N LYS A 162 -39.74 -36.12 -58.61
CA LYS A 162 -39.77 -35.74 -60.04
C LYS A 162 -39.57 -36.93 -60.96
N LEU A 163 -38.64 -37.83 -60.65
CA LEU A 163 -38.33 -39.00 -61.46
C LEU A 163 -39.52 -39.97 -61.49
N LEU A 164 -40.15 -40.22 -60.34
CA LEU A 164 -41.37 -41.03 -60.24
C LEU A 164 -42.53 -40.44 -61.05
N VAL A 165 -42.76 -39.12 -60.96
CA VAL A 165 -43.79 -38.44 -61.76
C VAL A 165 -43.48 -38.52 -63.27
N ALA A 166 -42.22 -38.35 -63.66
CA ALA A 166 -41.80 -38.48 -65.05
C ALA A 166 -42.01 -39.90 -65.59
N TRP A 167 -41.73 -40.91 -64.76
CA TRP A 167 -41.99 -42.31 -65.09
C TRP A 167 -43.47 -42.60 -65.22
N GLN A 168 -44.29 -42.12 -64.27
CA GLN A 168 -45.74 -42.27 -64.33
C GLN A 168 -46.32 -41.67 -65.62
N LYS A 169 -45.86 -40.47 -66.03
CA LYS A 169 -46.26 -39.85 -67.30
C LYS A 169 -45.88 -40.70 -68.51
N LYS A 170 -44.69 -41.31 -68.53
CA LYS A 170 -44.27 -42.21 -69.62
C LYS A 170 -45.09 -43.49 -69.69
N VAL A 171 -45.47 -44.05 -68.54
CA VAL A 171 -46.31 -45.26 -68.47
C VAL A 171 -47.74 -44.95 -68.89
N ALA A 172 -48.29 -43.80 -68.50
CA ALA A 172 -49.66 -43.40 -68.85
C ALA A 172 -49.84 -42.93 -70.31
N ALA A 173 -48.75 -42.60 -71.01
CA ALA A 173 -48.76 -42.19 -72.42
C ALA A 173 -48.69 -43.37 -73.41
N LYS A 174 -48.75 -44.60 -72.91
CA LYS A 174 -48.68 -45.86 -73.68
C LYS A 174 -50.00 -46.62 -73.53
#